data_AF-A0A9E3VZ26-F1
#
_entry.id   AF-A0A9E3VZ26-F1
#
_cell.length_a   1.000
_cell.length_b   1.000
_cell.length_c   1.000
_cell.angle_alpha   90.00
_cell.angle_beta   90.00
_cell.angle_gamma   90.00
#
_symmetry.space_group_name_H-M   'P 1'
#
loop_
_entity.id
_entity.type
_entity.pdbx_description
1 polymer ?
#
loop_
_entity_poly.entity_id
_entity_poly.type
_entity_poly.pdbx_seq_one_letter_code
_entity_poly.pdbx_strand_id
1 'polypeptide(L)'
;MPLPRIIAAAIGAMVMLLATLWVLDVNYAAWLGAWLAPDTQYASGLGVLIIFGFVAAWLYARHIGNWLPGAGPLRGLLFGAVLAVCAIWILPAVLNGFAGIVGNTQIVFQGRGIFDQQERFDDKMARTRVEPCPPIGDLKPPLADLTKDHEWAPADAWVGRLLPFSVGFLLYGLVIGTFLSDDQRGKS
;
A
#
# COMPACT_ATOMS: atom_id res chain seq x y z
N MET A 1 8.83 23.70 -0.53
CA MET A 1 9.11 22.89 -1.74
C MET A 1 8.08 23.15 -2.84
N PRO A 2 8.50 23.15 -4.12
CA PRO A 2 7.60 23.33 -5.26
C PRO A 2 6.75 22.08 -5.51
N LEU A 3 5.47 22.28 -5.87
CA LEU A 3 4.50 21.20 -6.10
C LEU A 3 4.93 20.16 -7.17
N PRO A 4 5.53 20.54 -8.32
CA PRO A 4 5.98 19.58 -9.32
C PRO A 4 7.01 18.57 -8.78
N ARG A 5 7.88 19.00 -7.85
CA ARG A 5 8.90 18.12 -7.24
C ARG A 5 8.25 17.07 -6.32
N ILE A 6 7.21 17.46 -5.57
CA ILE A 6 6.43 16.54 -4.73
C ILE A 6 5.73 15.50 -5.61
N ILE A 7 5.12 15.95 -6.71
CA ILE A 7 4.44 15.06 -7.66
C ILE A 7 5.44 14.06 -8.27
N ALA A 8 6.58 14.54 -8.77
CA ALA A 8 7.60 13.67 -9.37
C ALA A 8 8.16 12.64 -8.36
N ALA A 9 8.44 13.07 -7.14
CA ALA A 9 8.91 12.19 -6.07
C ALA A 9 7.85 11.15 -5.68
N ALA A 10 6.58 11.54 -5.57
CA ALA A 10 5.48 10.63 -5.29
C ALA A 10 5.34 9.57 -6.38
N ILE A 11 5.33 9.98 -7.66
CA ILE A 11 5.27 9.06 -8.80
C ILE A 11 6.46 8.10 -8.78
N GLY A 12 7.68 8.61 -8.65
CA GLY A 12 8.88 7.77 -8.61
C GLY A 12 8.87 6.78 -7.44
N ALA A 13 8.44 7.23 -6.26
CA ALA A 13 8.35 6.39 -5.07
C ALA A 13 7.25 5.31 -5.22
N MET A 14 6.09 5.64 -5.80
CA MET A 14 5.02 4.68 -6.06
C MET A 14 5.42 3.66 -7.13
N VAL A 15 6.09 4.09 -8.20
CA VAL A 15 6.61 3.15 -9.21
C VAL A 15 7.62 2.20 -8.58
N MET A 16 8.55 2.70 -7.75
CA MET A 16 9.50 1.85 -7.04
C MET A 16 8.83 0.89 -6.06
N LEU A 17 7.82 1.35 -5.33
CA LEU A 17 7.01 0.51 -4.44
C LEU A 17 6.32 -0.60 -5.22
N LEU A 18 5.56 -0.26 -6.27
CA LEU A 18 4.84 -1.21 -7.12
C LEU A 18 5.78 -2.19 -7.81
N ALA A 19 6.91 -1.72 -8.34
CA ALA A 19 7.90 -2.58 -8.97
C ALA A 19 8.54 -3.55 -7.97
N THR A 20 8.87 -3.09 -6.76
CA THR A 20 9.44 -3.96 -5.71
C THR A 20 8.43 -5.03 -5.31
N LEU A 21 7.19 -4.63 -5.07
CA LEU A 21 6.12 -5.54 -4.70
C LEU A 21 5.79 -6.53 -5.82
N TRP A 22 5.81 -6.08 -7.07
CA TRP A 22 5.68 -6.95 -8.24
C TRP A 22 6.85 -7.94 -8.33
N VAL A 23 8.10 -7.50 -8.12
CA VAL A 23 9.26 -8.40 -8.12
C VAL A 23 9.14 -9.48 -7.04
N LEU A 24 8.64 -9.09 -5.87
CA LEU A 24 8.39 -9.97 -4.73
C LEU A 24 7.17 -10.87 -4.87
N ASP A 25 6.46 -10.76 -6.00
CA ASP A 25 5.15 -11.39 -6.21
C ASP A 25 4.23 -11.14 -5.01
N VAL A 26 4.05 -9.87 -4.65
CA VAL A 26 3.10 -9.42 -3.62
C VAL A 26 2.21 -8.32 -4.15
N ASN A 27 0.92 -8.62 -4.33
CA ASN A 27 -0.03 -7.67 -4.88
C ASN A 27 -0.69 -6.83 -3.80
N TYR A 28 0.01 -5.78 -3.35
CA TYR A 28 -0.53 -4.86 -2.35
C TYR A 28 -1.79 -4.13 -2.82
N ALA A 29 -1.89 -3.80 -4.11
CA ALA A 29 -3.08 -3.15 -4.65
C ALA A 29 -4.29 -4.09 -4.58
N ALA A 30 -4.20 -5.32 -5.07
CA ALA A 30 -5.31 -6.26 -4.91
C ALA A 30 -5.57 -6.60 -3.44
N TRP A 31 -4.55 -6.65 -2.59
CA TRP A 31 -4.76 -6.83 -1.15
C TRP A 31 -5.60 -5.71 -0.56
N LEU A 32 -5.23 -4.44 -0.80
CA LEU A 32 -6.02 -3.28 -0.38
C LEU A 32 -7.44 -3.29 -0.97
N GLY A 33 -7.56 -3.62 -2.24
CA GLY A 33 -8.84 -3.70 -2.91
C GLY A 33 -9.70 -4.87 -2.45
N ALA A 34 -9.13 -5.97 -1.98
CA ALA A 34 -9.88 -7.05 -1.37
C ALA A 34 -10.64 -6.59 -0.11
N TRP A 35 -10.11 -5.60 0.62
CA TRP A 35 -10.80 -4.95 1.74
C TRP A 35 -11.88 -3.94 1.31
N LEU A 36 -11.88 -3.50 0.06
CA LEU A 36 -12.74 -2.43 -0.44
C LEU A 36 -13.75 -2.95 -1.46
N ALA A 37 -13.30 -3.50 -2.58
CA ALA A 37 -14.16 -4.10 -3.59
C ALA A 37 -13.54 -5.43 -4.08
N PRO A 38 -13.93 -6.59 -3.51
CA PRO A 38 -13.43 -7.92 -3.87
C PRO A 38 -13.59 -8.29 -5.34
N ASP A 39 -14.61 -7.74 -6.02
CA ASP A 39 -14.89 -7.97 -7.44
C ASP A 39 -14.02 -7.09 -8.35
N THR A 40 -13.39 -6.05 -7.81
CA THR A 40 -12.55 -5.09 -8.54
C THR A 40 -11.30 -4.71 -7.72
N GLN A 41 -10.61 -5.71 -7.18
CA GLN A 41 -9.53 -5.54 -6.20
C GLN A 41 -8.43 -4.63 -6.74
N TYR A 42 -7.99 -4.84 -7.97
CA TYR A 42 -6.97 -4.02 -8.58
C TYR A 42 -7.34 -2.55 -8.70
N ALA A 43 -8.50 -2.24 -9.28
CA ALA A 43 -8.89 -0.87 -9.58
C ALA A 43 -9.12 -0.07 -8.29
N SER A 44 -9.83 -0.66 -7.33
CA SER A 44 -10.12 -0.04 -6.04
C SER A 44 -8.85 0.17 -5.21
N GLY A 45 -8.01 -0.86 -5.11
CA GLY A 45 -6.78 -0.79 -4.33
C GLY A 45 -5.69 0.09 -4.94
N LEU A 46 -5.57 0.13 -6.27
CA LEU A 46 -4.65 1.04 -6.96
C LEU A 46 -5.06 2.50 -6.78
N GLY A 47 -6.37 2.80 -6.84
CA GLY A 47 -6.89 4.14 -6.54
C GLY A 47 -6.52 4.61 -5.13
N VAL A 48 -6.71 3.75 -4.13
CA VAL A 48 -6.33 4.05 -2.74
C VAL A 48 -4.83 4.20 -2.58
N LEU A 49 -4.03 3.32 -3.20
CA LEU A 49 -2.58 3.43 -3.16
C LEU A 49 -2.08 4.75 -3.74
N ILE A 50 -2.66 5.20 -4.85
CA ILE A 50 -2.31 6.50 -5.47
C ILE A 50 -2.61 7.63 -4.47
N ILE A 51 -3.82 7.69 -3.93
CA ILE A 51 -4.21 8.75 -2.99
C ILE A 51 -3.29 8.73 -1.77
N PHE A 52 -3.07 7.55 -1.19
CA PHE A 52 -2.18 7.37 -0.04
C PHE A 52 -0.76 7.82 -0.35
N GLY A 53 -0.21 7.42 -1.51
CA GLY A 53 1.13 7.80 -1.95
C GLY A 53 1.29 9.31 -2.14
N PHE A 54 0.31 9.99 -2.71
CA PHE A 54 0.38 11.46 -2.83
C PHE A 54 0.23 12.17 -1.48
N VAL A 55 -0.69 11.71 -0.62
CA VAL A 55 -0.87 12.26 0.72
C VAL A 55 0.38 12.05 1.59
N ALA A 56 0.99 10.87 1.54
CA ALA A 56 2.21 10.55 2.27
C ALA A 56 3.39 11.43 1.81
N ALA A 57 3.58 11.61 0.50
CA ALA A 57 4.61 12.50 -0.04
C ALA A 57 4.38 13.96 0.37
N TRP A 58 3.13 14.41 0.37
CA TRP A 58 2.76 15.76 0.82
C TRP A 58 3.01 15.95 2.32
N LEU A 59 2.60 14.99 3.17
CA LEU A 59 2.84 15.00 4.61
C LEU A 59 4.33 15.00 4.93
N TYR A 60 5.12 14.20 4.22
CA TYR A 60 6.58 14.21 4.34
C TYR A 60 7.15 15.59 4.01
N ALA A 61 6.81 16.15 2.85
CA ALA A 61 7.35 17.42 2.39
C ALA A 61 6.96 18.63 3.24
N ARG A 62 5.78 18.59 3.88
CA ARG A 62 5.20 19.74 4.61
C ARG A 62 5.38 19.68 6.11
N HIS A 63 5.37 18.49 6.69
CA HIS A 63 5.24 18.32 8.14
C HIS A 63 6.35 17.46 8.74
N ILE A 64 6.68 16.32 8.13
CA ILE A 64 7.48 15.28 8.81
C ILE A 64 8.96 15.32 8.45
N GLY A 65 9.32 15.72 7.22
CA GLY A 65 10.69 15.65 6.71
C GLY A 65 11.73 16.48 7.49
N ASN A 66 11.28 17.46 8.27
CA ASN A 66 12.13 18.30 9.13
C ASN A 66 12.10 17.91 10.61
N TRP A 67 11.17 17.05 11.03
CA TRP A 67 11.04 16.59 12.41
C TRP A 67 11.94 15.40 12.72
N LEU A 68 12.25 14.59 11.70
CA LEU A 68 13.10 13.42 11.86
C LEU A 68 14.59 13.84 11.83
N PRO A 69 15.42 13.38 12.79
CA PRO A 69 16.85 13.65 12.78
C PRO A 69 17.56 12.86 11.66
N GLY A 70 18.72 13.35 11.20
CA GLY A 70 19.59 12.64 10.25
C GLY A 70 19.60 13.24 8.84
N ALA A 71 20.26 12.54 7.90
CA ALA A 71 20.32 12.93 6.49
C ALA A 71 19.02 12.60 5.76
N GLY A 72 18.74 13.29 4.65
CA GLY A 72 17.49 13.16 3.91
C GLY A 72 17.06 11.72 3.58
N PRO A 73 17.94 10.87 3.03
CA PRO A 73 17.64 9.46 2.79
C PRO A 73 17.28 8.67 4.06
N LEU A 74 17.96 8.94 5.18
CA LEU A 74 17.69 8.28 6.46
C LEU A 74 16.33 8.68 7.03
N ARG A 75 15.97 9.97 6.96
CA ARG A 75 14.64 10.45 7.35
C ARG A 75 13.55 9.82 6.48
N GLY A 76 13.83 9.69 5.18
CA GLY A 76 12.98 8.97 4.24
C GLY A 76 12.75 7.52 4.63
N LEU A 77 13.82 6.79 4.97
CA LEU A 77 13.72 5.40 5.43
C LEU A 77 12.89 5.27 6.72
N LEU A 78 13.12 6.14 7.70
CA LEU A 78 12.34 6.16 8.94
C LEU A 78 10.85 6.42 8.66
N PHE A 79 10.55 7.36 7.75
CA PHE A 79 9.18 7.61 7.30
C PHE A 79 8.59 6.40 6.58
N GLY A 80 9.36 5.75 5.70
CA GLY A 80 8.95 4.51 5.03
C GLY A 80 8.65 3.37 6.01
N ALA A 81 9.43 3.23 7.07
CA ALA A 81 9.16 2.26 8.14
C ALA A 81 7.84 2.56 8.86
N VAL A 82 7.56 3.84 9.15
CA VAL A 82 6.28 4.25 9.74
C VAL A 82 5.12 3.95 8.78
N LEU A 83 5.27 4.25 7.49
CA LEU A 83 4.25 3.91 6.48
C LEU A 83 4.02 2.40 6.39
N ALA A 84 5.08 1.58 6.47
CA ALA A 84 4.96 0.13 6.49
C ALA A 84 4.13 -0.34 7.69
N VAL A 85 4.42 0.17 8.89
CA VAL A 85 3.64 -0.15 10.10
C VAL A 85 2.19 0.28 9.95
N CYS A 86 1.94 1.49 9.42
CA CYS A 86 0.59 1.96 9.15
C CYS A 86 -0.16 1.06 8.15
N ALA A 87 0.49 0.69 7.06
CA ALA A 87 -0.09 -0.15 6.01
C ALA A 87 -0.40 -1.57 6.48
N ILE A 88 0.49 -2.16 7.29
CA ILE A 88 0.35 -3.54 7.77
C ILE A 88 -0.68 -3.65 8.89
N TRP A 89 -0.67 -2.71 9.85
CA TRP A 89 -1.37 -2.88 11.12
C TRP A 89 -2.54 -1.91 11.29
N ILE A 90 -2.31 -0.63 11.00
CA ILE A 90 -3.29 0.42 11.27
C ILE A 90 -4.39 0.40 10.22
N LEU A 91 -4.04 0.24 8.95
CA LEU A 91 -4.98 0.29 7.85
C LEU A 91 -6.01 -0.86 7.90
N PRO A 92 -5.62 -2.14 8.13
CA PRO A 92 -6.61 -3.20 8.36
C PRO A 92 -7.49 -2.93 9.59
N ALA A 93 -6.93 -2.43 10.69
CA ALA A 93 -7.69 -2.11 11.89
C ALA A 93 -8.74 -1.00 11.64
N VAL A 94 -8.37 0.02 10.86
CA VAL A 94 -9.27 1.11 10.47
C VAL A 94 -10.36 0.60 9.54
N LEU A 95 -10.02 -0.23 8.54
CA LEU A 95 -10.99 -0.80 7.61
C LEU A 95 -11.99 -1.74 8.33
N ASN A 96 -11.50 -2.55 9.27
CA ASN A 96 -12.33 -3.36 10.17
C ASN A 96 -13.28 -2.49 11.01
N GLY A 97 -12.76 -1.40 11.59
CA GLY A 97 -13.56 -0.47 12.38
C GLY A 97 -14.69 0.18 11.57
N PHE A 98 -14.39 0.65 10.36
CA PHE A 98 -15.40 1.22 9.45
C PHE A 98 -16.46 0.18 9.04
N ALA A 99 -16.03 -1.06 8.72
CA ALA A 99 -16.95 -2.14 8.40
C ALA A 99 -17.90 -2.46 9.58
N GLY A 100 -17.39 -2.40 10.82
CA GLY A 100 -18.18 -2.62 12.04
C GLY A 100 -19.15 -1.49 12.37
N ILE A 101 -18.74 -0.22 12.20
CA ILE A 101 -19.57 0.96 12.51
C ILE A 101 -20.74 1.11 11.53
N VAL A 102 -20.50 0.83 10.24
CA VAL A 102 -21.47 1.10 9.20
C VAL A 102 -22.62 0.07 9.20
N GLY A 103 -22.49 -1.04 9.93
CA GLY A 103 -23.55 -2.06 10.13
C GLY A 103 -24.04 -2.75 8.85
N ASN A 104 -23.53 -2.32 7.71
CA ASN A 104 -23.81 -2.81 6.38
C ASN A 104 -22.47 -3.11 5.74
N THR A 105 -22.10 -4.39 5.80
CA THR A 105 -20.92 -4.94 5.13
C THR A 105 -20.95 -4.74 3.62
N GLN A 106 -22.05 -4.24 3.03
CA GLN A 106 -22.11 -3.85 1.61
C GLN A 106 -21.71 -2.39 1.33
N ILE A 107 -21.66 -1.48 2.31
CA ILE A 107 -21.31 -0.07 2.04
C ILE A 107 -19.80 0.10 1.81
N VAL A 108 -18.99 -0.74 2.45
CA VAL A 108 -17.59 -0.87 2.06
C VAL A 108 -17.49 -1.67 0.75
N PHE A 109 -18.38 -2.64 0.49
CA PHE A 109 -18.14 -3.72 -0.50
C PHE A 109 -18.94 -3.74 -1.81
N GLN A 110 -20.09 -3.08 -2.00
CA GLN A 110 -20.87 -3.23 -3.23
C GLN A 110 -21.70 -2.00 -3.60
N GLY A 111 -21.23 -1.28 -4.63
CA GLY A 111 -22.12 -0.61 -5.56
C GLY A 111 -22.85 -1.63 -6.44
N ARG A 112 -23.81 -2.36 -5.88
CA ARG A 112 -25.05 -2.86 -6.53
C ARG A 112 -25.81 -3.72 -5.54
N GLY A 113 -27.06 -3.34 -5.32
CA GLY A 113 -27.93 -4.01 -4.36
C GLY A 113 -28.43 -5.37 -4.84
N ILE A 114 -29.15 -5.95 -3.88
CA ILE A 114 -30.20 -6.96 -3.99
C ILE A 114 -29.73 -8.42 -4.03
N PHE A 115 -30.18 -9.12 -2.97
CA PHE A 115 -30.28 -10.57 -2.74
C PHE A 115 -29.11 -11.29 -2.07
N ASP A 116 -29.37 -11.59 -0.80
CA ASP A 116 -29.28 -12.93 -0.21
C ASP A 116 -27.87 -13.46 0.08
N GLN A 117 -27.32 -13.01 1.22
CA GLN A 117 -26.83 -13.86 2.31
C GLN A 117 -26.05 -12.98 3.28
N GLN A 118 -26.48 -12.99 4.53
CA GLN A 118 -25.88 -12.24 5.62
C GLN A 118 -24.63 -12.97 6.12
N GLU A 119 -23.65 -13.17 5.24
CA GLU A 119 -22.36 -13.77 5.60
C GLU A 119 -21.59 -12.77 6.48
N ARG A 120 -21.04 -13.25 7.61
CA ARG A 120 -20.24 -12.43 8.53
C ARG A 120 -19.01 -11.89 7.78
N PHE A 121 -18.67 -10.63 8.02
CA PHE A 121 -17.50 -9.97 7.43
C PHE A 121 -16.21 -10.81 7.56
N ASP A 122 -16.01 -11.41 8.74
CA ASP A 122 -14.84 -12.25 9.01
C ASP A 122 -14.78 -13.49 8.11
N ASP A 123 -15.91 -14.15 7.86
CA ASP A 123 -15.98 -15.36 7.02
C ASP A 123 -15.75 -15.04 5.54
N LYS A 124 -16.29 -13.91 5.06
CA LYS A 124 -16.08 -13.45 3.68
C LYS A 124 -14.63 -13.00 3.45
N MET A 125 -14.02 -12.32 4.41
CA MET A 125 -12.62 -11.86 4.31
C MET A 125 -11.62 -13.00 4.43
N ALA A 126 -11.87 -13.99 5.30
CA ALA A 126 -11.07 -15.20 5.41
C ALA A 126 -11.12 -16.07 4.14
N ARG A 127 -12.16 -15.92 3.31
CA ARG A 127 -12.31 -16.63 2.02
C ARG A 127 -11.92 -15.78 0.81
N THR A 128 -11.86 -14.46 0.95
CA THR A 128 -11.48 -13.56 -0.14
C THR A 128 -9.99 -13.71 -0.40
N ARG A 129 -9.69 -14.36 -1.52
CA ARG A 129 -8.33 -14.55 -2.03
C ARG A 129 -7.87 -13.25 -2.69
N VAL A 130 -6.62 -12.87 -2.41
CA VAL A 130 -5.97 -11.75 -3.09
C VAL A 130 -5.50 -12.21 -4.46
N GLU A 131 -5.82 -11.44 -5.49
CA GLU A 131 -5.38 -11.77 -6.85
C GLU A 131 -3.85 -11.68 -6.97
N PRO A 132 -3.20 -12.65 -7.63
CA PRO A 132 -1.74 -12.64 -7.86
C PRO A 132 -1.35 -11.45 -8.73
N CYS A 133 -0.11 -10.96 -8.63
CA CYS A 133 0.37 -9.84 -9.44
C CYS A 133 0.15 -10.06 -10.95
N PRO A 134 -0.29 -9.03 -11.70
CA PRO A 134 -0.56 -9.20 -13.12
C PRO A 134 0.77 -9.25 -13.88
N PRO A 135 0.86 -10.04 -14.96
CA PRO A 135 2.05 -10.03 -15.82
C PRO A 135 2.20 -8.65 -16.49
N ILE A 136 3.45 -8.25 -16.75
CA ILE A 136 3.78 -7.04 -17.51
C ILE A 136 4.20 -7.47 -18.91
N GLY A 137 3.25 -7.46 -19.85
CA GLY A 137 3.45 -8.08 -21.16
C GLY A 137 3.69 -9.58 -21.01
N ASP A 138 4.82 -10.07 -21.53
CA ASP A 138 5.22 -11.48 -21.41
C ASP A 138 6.02 -11.79 -20.13
N LEU A 139 6.34 -10.77 -19.31
CA LEU A 139 7.12 -10.94 -18.09
C LEU A 139 6.21 -11.31 -16.93
N LYS A 140 6.51 -12.44 -16.29
CA LYS A 140 5.94 -12.81 -15.00
C LYS A 140 6.76 -12.22 -13.86
N PRO A 141 6.15 -11.99 -12.68
CA PRO A 141 6.90 -11.69 -11.46
C PRO A 141 8.05 -12.68 -11.25
N PRO A 142 9.30 -12.22 -11.04
CA PRO A 142 10.47 -13.08 -10.83
C PRO A 142 10.31 -14.12 -9.73
N LEU A 143 9.52 -13.81 -8.70
CA LEU A 143 9.28 -14.72 -7.58
C LEU A 143 7.95 -15.50 -7.71
N ALA A 144 7.21 -15.35 -8.82
CA ALA A 144 5.95 -16.08 -9.07
C ALA A 144 6.12 -17.61 -9.05
N ASP A 145 7.29 -18.11 -9.47
CA ASP A 145 7.55 -19.56 -9.48
C ASP A 145 7.79 -20.12 -8.07
N LEU A 146 8.21 -19.28 -7.11
CA LEU A 146 8.40 -19.65 -5.70
C LEU A 146 7.10 -19.56 -4.89
N THR A 147 6.11 -18.85 -5.41
CA THR A 147 4.77 -18.66 -4.81
C THR A 147 3.68 -19.45 -5.54
N LYS A 148 4.04 -20.18 -6.62
CA LYS A 148 3.14 -20.86 -7.57
C LYS A 148 2.15 -21.85 -6.95
N ASP A 149 2.54 -22.50 -5.86
CA ASP A 149 1.72 -23.49 -5.14
C ASP A 149 1.06 -22.90 -3.87
N HIS A 150 1.32 -21.63 -3.57
CA HIS A 150 0.64 -20.93 -2.49
C HIS A 150 -0.59 -20.24 -3.08
N GLU A 151 -1.77 -20.84 -2.89
CA GLU A 151 -3.01 -20.08 -3.00
C GLU A 151 -2.82 -18.81 -2.19
N TRP A 152 -2.87 -17.66 -2.86
CA TRP A 152 -2.56 -16.40 -2.22
C TRP A 152 -3.37 -16.26 -0.94
N ALA A 153 -2.65 -15.93 0.13
CA ALA A 153 -3.21 -15.94 1.46
C ALA A 153 -4.46 -15.05 1.50
N PRO A 154 -5.45 -15.37 2.33
CA PRO A 154 -6.66 -14.56 2.42
C PRO A 154 -6.36 -13.09 2.74
N ALA A 155 -7.31 -12.21 2.48
CA ALA A 155 -7.10 -10.77 2.65
C ALA A 155 -6.70 -10.40 4.09
N ASP A 156 -7.12 -11.16 5.09
CA ASP A 156 -6.75 -11.02 6.50
C ASP A 156 -5.34 -11.54 6.86
N ALA A 157 -4.70 -12.33 5.99
CA ALA A 157 -3.37 -12.89 6.22
C ALA A 157 -2.25 -11.89 5.86
N TRP A 158 -1.85 -11.05 6.83
CA TRP A 158 -0.78 -10.04 6.67
C TRP A 158 0.62 -10.55 7.06
N VAL A 159 0.74 -11.65 7.83
CA VAL A 159 2.03 -12.16 8.34
C VAL A 159 3.01 -12.53 7.21
N GLY A 160 2.54 -13.21 6.17
CA GLY A 160 3.36 -13.56 4.99
C GLY A 160 3.73 -12.36 4.11
N ARG A 161 3.11 -11.20 4.34
CA ARG A 161 3.27 -9.98 3.54
C ARG A 161 4.12 -8.91 4.23
N LEU A 162 4.47 -9.13 5.50
CA LEU A 162 5.24 -8.22 6.34
C LEU A 162 6.53 -7.75 5.69
N LEU A 163 7.37 -8.69 5.28
CA LEU A 163 8.70 -8.39 4.76
C LEU A 163 8.62 -7.71 3.38
N PRO A 164 7.81 -8.20 2.42
CA PRO A 164 7.62 -7.51 1.15
C PRO A 164 7.05 -6.10 1.29
N PHE A 165 6.04 -5.90 2.14
CA PHE A 165 5.48 -4.57 2.40
C PHE A 165 6.52 -3.65 3.05
N SER A 166 7.25 -4.15 4.05
CA SER A 166 8.30 -3.37 4.72
C SER A 166 9.37 -2.92 3.74
N VAL A 167 9.88 -3.82 2.89
CA VAL A 167 10.89 -3.48 1.88
C VAL A 167 10.34 -2.45 0.88
N GLY A 168 9.13 -2.68 0.36
CA GLY A 168 8.50 -1.75 -0.59
C GLY A 168 8.32 -0.35 -0.01
N PHE A 169 7.76 -0.24 1.20
CA PHE A 169 7.52 1.06 1.85
C PHE A 169 8.81 1.74 2.32
N LEU A 170 9.84 0.99 2.71
CA LEU A 170 11.17 1.54 2.98
C LEU A 170 11.76 2.17 1.71
N LEU A 171 11.67 1.51 0.56
CA LEU A 171 12.15 2.06 -0.71
C LEU A 171 11.33 3.27 -1.16
N TYR A 172 10.01 3.24 -0.97
CA TYR A 172 9.16 4.40 -1.16
C TYR A 172 9.67 5.58 -0.31
N GLY A 173 9.89 5.34 0.99
CA GLY A 173 10.40 6.33 1.93
C GLY A 173 11.78 6.86 1.54
N LEU A 174 12.69 5.98 1.11
CA LEU A 174 14.02 6.34 0.62
C LEU A 174 13.96 7.29 -0.57
N VAL A 175 13.11 7.01 -1.56
CA VAL A 175 12.93 7.89 -2.73
C VAL A 175 12.38 9.23 -2.28
N ILE A 176 11.31 9.24 -1.48
CA ILE A 176 10.75 10.47 -0.92
C ILE A 176 11.79 11.28 -0.15
N GLY A 177 12.56 10.67 0.74
CA GLY A 177 13.59 11.36 1.51
C GLY A 177 14.77 11.82 0.68
N THR A 178 15.13 11.12 -0.39
CA THR A 178 16.21 11.55 -1.30
C THR A 178 15.78 12.75 -2.13
N PHE A 179 14.56 12.73 -2.67
CA PHE A 179 14.08 13.77 -3.57
C PHE A 179 13.46 14.97 -2.84
N LEU A 180 12.90 14.78 -1.65
CA LEU A 180 12.15 15.80 -0.91
C LEU A 180 12.79 16.18 0.42
N SER A 181 14.03 15.80 0.69
CA SER A 181 14.76 16.46 1.78
C SER A 181 15.47 17.67 1.21
N ASP A 182 15.23 18.83 1.82
CA ASP A 182 16.03 20.01 1.51
C ASP A 182 17.47 19.71 1.97
N ASP A 183 18.40 19.69 1.01
CA ASP A 183 19.82 19.70 1.30
C ASP A 183 20.07 21.00 2.09
N GLN A 184 20.31 20.89 3.39
CA GLN A 184 20.85 21.99 4.19
C GLN A 184 22.32 22.32 3.82
N ARG A 185 22.77 21.99 2.60
CA ARG A 185 24.14 22.20 2.10
C ARG A 185 24.46 23.65 1.76
N GLY A 186 23.77 24.64 2.34
CA GLY A 186 23.96 26.05 1.98
C GLY A 186 23.69 27.06 3.08
N LYS A 187 23.62 26.64 4.35
CA LYS A 187 23.51 27.57 5.48
C LYS A 187 24.39 27.09 6.63
N SER A 188 25.70 27.24 6.44
CA SER A 188 26.68 27.38 7.53
C SER A 188 27.55 28.60 7.23
#